data_AF-A0AAP1RFH1-F1
#
_entry.id   AF-A0AAP1RFH1-F1
#
_cell.length_a   1.000
_cell.length_b   1.000
_cell.length_c   1.000
_cell.angle_alpha   90.00
_cell.angle_beta   90.00
_cell.angle_gamma   90.00
#
_symmetry.space_group_name_H-M   'P 1'
#
loop_
_entity.id
_entity.type
_entity.pdbx_description
1 polymer ?
#
loop_
_entity_poly.entity_id
_entity_poly.type
_entity_poly.pdbx_seq_one_letter_code
_entity_poly.pdbx_strand_id
1 'polypeptide(L)'
;MGFIKKENKKFDYKPTYYKGEGNPYQVKHKFDKYRTTVGKTKGLKGKFTVALNEFKNSENGGFNSTIIILVAFFILLFLFFIDFDLSIFLSKK
;
A
#
# COMPACT_ATOMS: atom_id res chain seq x y z
N MET A 1 22.33 -18.11 -1.02
CA MET A 1 22.83 -16.86 -0.41
C MET A 1 21.77 -15.78 -0.60
N GLY A 2 21.08 -15.38 0.47
CA GLY A 2 20.00 -14.40 0.39
C GLY A 2 20.54 -12.97 0.33
N PHE A 3 20.03 -12.16 -0.61
CA PHE A 3 20.36 -10.75 -0.76
C PHE A 3 19.76 -9.92 0.40
N ILE A 4 20.42 -9.88 1.54
CA ILE A 4 20.06 -8.95 2.62
C ILE A 4 20.51 -7.55 2.18
N LYS A 5 19.57 -6.72 1.73
CA LYS A 5 19.85 -5.31 1.45
C LYS A 5 20.15 -4.59 2.76
N LYS A 6 21.36 -4.06 2.88
CA LYS A 6 21.80 -3.25 4.02
C LYS A 6 21.05 -1.92 4.01
N GLU A 7 20.31 -1.64 5.07
CA GLU A 7 19.59 -0.37 5.24
C GLU A 7 20.50 0.74 5.79
N ASN A 8 20.12 1.99 5.54
CA ASN A 8 20.82 3.16 6.09
C ASN A 8 20.72 3.15 7.62
N LYS A 9 21.85 3.34 8.31
CA LYS A 9 21.89 3.48 9.78
C LYS A 9 21.10 4.71 10.19
N LYS A 10 20.15 4.55 11.11
CA LYS A 10 19.41 5.65 11.71
C LYS A 10 20.05 5.99 13.05
N PHE A 11 20.27 7.28 13.30
CA PHE A 11 20.78 7.76 14.58
C PHE A 11 19.62 7.91 15.56
N ASP A 12 19.63 7.11 16.62
CA ASP A 12 18.63 7.16 17.68
C ASP A 12 19.23 7.88 18.90
N TYR A 13 18.80 9.12 19.14
CA TYR A 13 19.26 9.94 20.24
C TYR A 13 18.07 10.37 21.08
N LYS A 14 18.14 10.08 22.38
CA LYS A 14 17.14 10.45 23.37
C LYS A 14 17.76 11.39 24.41
N PRO A 15 17.39 12.68 24.42
CA PRO A 15 17.87 13.61 25.43
C PRO A 15 17.32 13.25 26.81
N THR A 16 18.13 13.43 27.86
CA THR A 16 17.81 13.06 29.25
C THR A 16 16.52 13.69 29.78
N TYR A 17 16.19 14.91 29.36
CA TYR A 17 15.02 15.67 29.85
C TYR A 17 13.84 15.72 28.86
N TYR A 18 13.94 15.05 27.72
CA TYR A 18 12.89 15.09 26.70
C TYR A 18 11.77 14.10 27.04
N LYS A 19 10.55 14.63 27.23
CA LYS A 19 9.34 13.86 27.59
C LYS A 19 8.49 13.44 26.40
N GLY A 20 8.89 13.79 25.17
CA GLY A 20 8.18 13.40 23.95
C GLY A 20 8.65 12.07 23.38
N GLU A 21 7.97 11.59 22.33
CA GLU A 21 8.40 10.42 21.58
C GLU A 21 9.36 10.80 20.45
N GLY A 22 10.50 10.10 20.35
CA GLY A 22 11.49 10.23 19.28
C GLY A 22 12.63 11.24 19.53
N ASN A 23 13.47 11.44 18.52
CA ASN A 23 14.62 12.35 18.57
C ASN A 23 14.21 13.78 18.12
N PRO A 24 14.29 14.81 19.00
CA PRO A 24 13.91 16.18 18.67
C PRO A 24 14.84 16.84 17.65
N TYR A 25 16.05 16.32 17.45
CA TYR A 25 17.04 16.81 16.50
C TYR A 25 17.00 16.07 15.16
N GLN A 26 16.00 15.20 14.95
CA GLN A 26 15.89 14.47 13.72
C GLN A 26 15.47 15.40 12.57
N VAL A 27 16.35 15.58 11.59
CA VAL A 27 16.04 16.30 10.35
C VAL A 27 14.98 15.51 9.58
N LYS A 28 13.72 15.92 9.69
CA LYS A 28 12.56 15.37 8.99
C LYS A 28 11.94 16.42 8.10
N HIS A 29 11.42 16.00 6.95
CA HIS A 29 10.59 16.86 6.13
C HIS A 29 9.21 17.04 6.79
N LYS A 30 8.56 18.21 6.63
CA LYS A 30 7.23 18.47 7.21
C LYS A 30 6.19 17.42 6.78
N PHE A 31 6.31 16.92 5.55
CA PHE A 31 5.41 15.91 4.99
C PHE A 31 5.81 14.45 5.27
N ASP A 32 6.91 14.19 5.98
CA ASP A 32 7.33 12.80 6.27
C ASP A 32 6.32 12.05 7.15
N LYS A 33 5.48 12.76 7.91
CA LYS A 33 4.42 12.17 8.72
C LYS A 33 3.25 11.63 7.91
N TYR A 34 3.00 12.19 6.73
CA TYR A 34 1.89 11.80 5.84
C TYR A 34 2.32 10.81 4.76
N ARG A 35 3.62 10.52 4.68
CA ARG A 35 4.21 9.63 3.68
C ARG A 35 4.11 8.18 4.14
N THR A 36 3.11 7.46 3.65
CA THR A 36 2.92 6.01 3.87
C THR A 36 3.77 5.14 2.94
N THR A 37 4.15 5.70 1.80
CA THR A 37 4.78 5.05 0.64
C THR A 37 6.29 5.15 0.59
N VAL A 38 6.90 6.19 1.18
CA VAL A 38 8.37 6.32 1.24
C VAL A 38 8.91 5.89 2.60
N GLY A 39 9.95 5.05 2.60
CA GLY A 39 10.53 4.48 3.82
C GLY A 39 11.11 3.08 3.60
N LYS A 40 11.11 2.27 4.67
CA LYS A 40 11.63 0.90 4.68
C LYS A 40 11.03 0.12 3.51
N THR A 41 11.85 -0.57 2.71
CA THR A 41 11.37 -1.37 1.57
C THR A 41 10.43 -2.46 2.07
N LYS A 42 9.13 -2.19 2.00
CA LYS A 42 8.09 -3.17 2.28
C LYS A 42 8.13 -4.20 1.15
N GLY A 43 8.28 -5.48 1.49
CA GLY A 43 8.09 -6.58 0.52
C GLY A 43 6.67 -6.57 -0.05
N LEU A 44 6.39 -7.41 -1.06
CA LEU A 44 5.08 -7.45 -1.74
C LEU A 44 3.91 -7.45 -0.75
N LYS A 45 3.91 -8.36 0.23
CA LYS A 45 2.89 -8.44 1.29
C LYS A 45 2.70 -7.11 2.03
N GLY A 46 3.79 -6.45 2.43
CA GLY A 46 3.73 -5.18 3.14
C GLY A 46 3.19 -4.04 2.27
N LYS A 47 3.40 -4.08 0.95
CA LYS A 47 2.78 -3.13 0.02
C LYS A 47 1.27 -3.34 -0.07
N PHE A 48 0.81 -4.59 -0.19
CA PHE A 48 -0.62 -4.92 -0.22
C PHE A 48 -1.34 -4.48 1.05
N THR A 49 -0.80 -4.79 2.23
CA THR A 49 -1.42 -4.40 3.51
C THR A 49 -1.55 -2.89 3.67
N VAL A 50 -0.53 -2.14 3.24
CA VAL A 50 -0.55 -0.67 3.31
C VAL A 50 -1.56 -0.09 2.34
N ALA A 51 -1.58 -0.56 1.10
CA ALA A 51 -2.56 -0.12 0.11
C ALA A 51 -4.00 -0.40 0.57
N LEU A 52 -4.26 -1.56 1.18
CA LEU A 52 -5.57 -1.88 1.76
C LEU A 52 -5.93 -0.98 2.94
N ASN A 53 -4.99 -0.71 3.84
CA ASN A 53 -5.25 0.19 4.97
C ASN A 53 -5.49 1.63 4.51
N GLU A 54 -4.74 2.10 3.51
CA GLU A 54 -4.91 3.43 2.94
C GLU A 54 -6.21 3.57 2.17
N PHE A 55 -6.61 2.51 1.43
CA PHE A 55 -7.92 2.43 0.80
C PHE A 55 -9.07 2.52 1.83
N LYS A 56 -8.95 1.81 2.97
CA LYS A 56 -9.93 1.84 4.06
C LYS A 56 -9.98 3.18 4.81
N ASN A 57 -8.84 3.84 4.99
CA ASN A 57 -8.72 5.09 5.74
C ASN A 57 -8.95 6.35 4.88
N SER A 58 -9.37 6.19 3.62
CA SER A 58 -9.68 7.35 2.77
C SER A 58 -10.84 8.16 3.37
N GLU A 59 -10.70 9.48 3.37
CA GLU A 59 -11.60 10.44 4.05
C GLU A 59 -13.06 10.31 3.62
N ASN A 60 -13.29 9.79 2.41
CA ASN A 60 -14.61 9.54 1.83
C ASN A 60 -15.18 8.15 2.16
N GLY A 61 -14.53 7.37 3.03
CA GLY A 61 -15.11 6.25 3.77
C GLY A 61 -15.73 5.12 2.95
N GLY A 62 -15.42 5.01 1.66
CA GLY A 62 -16.13 4.12 0.76
C GLY A 62 -15.35 3.71 -0.48
N PHE A 63 -15.75 2.59 -1.07
CA PHE A 63 -15.24 2.15 -2.37
C PHE A 63 -15.56 3.24 -3.40
N ASN A 64 -14.53 3.84 -3.98
CA ASN A 64 -14.73 4.71 -5.14
C ASN A 64 -15.31 3.86 -6.27
N SER A 65 -16.54 4.16 -6.72
CA SER A 65 -17.21 3.46 -7.80
C SER A 65 -16.36 3.45 -9.08
N THR A 66 -15.55 4.49 -9.31
CA THR A 66 -14.59 4.53 -10.42
C THR A 66 -13.59 3.37 -10.36
N ILE A 67 -13.08 3.02 -9.17
CA ILE A 67 -12.11 1.92 -9.01
C ILE A 67 -12.78 0.58 -9.32
N ILE A 68 -14.01 0.37 -8.86
CA ILE A 68 -14.77 -0.86 -9.15
C ILE A 68 -15.01 -0.98 -10.66
N ILE A 69 -15.46 0.09 -11.31
CA ILE A 69 -15.70 0.12 -12.75
C ILE A 69 -14.41 -0.18 -13.52
N LEU A 70 -13.29 0.41 -13.12
CA LEU A 70 -11.99 0.20 -13.74
C LEU A 70 -11.53 -1.26 -13.61
N VAL A 71 -11.67 -1.86 -12.43
CA VAL A 71 -11.33 -3.27 -12.18
C VAL A 71 -12.21 -4.20 -13.00
N ALA A 72 -13.52 -3.97 -13.03
CA ALA A 72 -14.44 -4.75 -13.86
C ALA A 72 -14.11 -4.64 -15.35
N PHE A 73 -13.78 -3.44 -15.83
CA PHE A 73 -13.36 -3.19 -17.21
C PHE A 73 -12.08 -3.96 -17.56
N PHE A 74 -11.07 -3.94 -16.69
CA PHE A 74 -9.83 -4.70 -16.92
C PHE A 74 -10.05 -6.21 -16.90
N ILE A 75 -10.93 -6.73 -16.05
CA ILE A 75 -11.30 -8.15 -16.04
C ILE A 75 -12.00 -8.52 -17.35
N LEU A 76 -12.92 -7.68 -17.83
CA LEU A 76 -13.62 -7.90 -19.10
C LEU A 76 -12.63 -7.91 -20.27
N LEU A 77 -11.73 -6.93 -20.35
CA LEU A 77 -10.67 -6.92 -21.37
C LEU A 77 -9.81 -8.18 -21.31
N PHE A 78 -9.39 -8.60 -20.12
CA PHE A 78 -8.61 -9.81 -19.95
C PHE A 78 -9.35 -11.05 -20.48
N LEU A 79 -10.63 -11.21 -20.10
CA LEU A 79 -11.48 -12.31 -20.56
C LEU A 79 -11.67 -12.29 -22.08
N PHE A 80 -11.80 -11.10 -22.67
CA PHE A 80 -11.88 -10.92 -24.12
C PHE A 80 -10.61 -11.36 -24.85
N PHE A 81 -9.42 -11.01 -24.33
CA PHE A 81 -8.16 -11.39 -24.97
C PHE A 81 -7.87 -12.89 -25.02
N ILE A 82 -8.44 -13.66 -24.10
CA ILE A 82 -8.25 -15.11 -24.02
C ILE A 82 -9.43 -15.89 -24.60
N ASP A 83 -10.40 -15.20 -25.24
CA ASP A 83 -11.66 -15.77 -25.72
C ASP A 83 -12.37 -16.62 -24.66
N PHE A 84 -12.39 -16.14 -23.40
CA PHE A 84 -12.93 -16.92 -22.29
C PHE A 84 -14.45 -17.09 -22.42
N ASP A 85 -14.89 -18.34 -22.42
CA ASP A 85 -16.30 -18.67 -22.47
C ASP A 85 -16.99 -18.42 -21.11
N LEU A 86 -17.76 -17.35 -21.02
CA LEU A 86 -18.56 -17.01 -19.83
C LEU A 86 -19.74 -17.95 -19.60
N SER A 87 -20.13 -18.75 -20.60
CA SER A 87 -21.25 -19.68 -20.49
C SER A 87 -20.99 -20.83 -19.51
N ILE A 88 -19.73 -21.09 -19.16
CA ILE A 88 -19.36 -22.06 -18.12
C ILE A 88 -19.99 -21.77 -16.75
N PHE A 89 -20.35 -20.50 -16.50
CA PHE A 89 -21.00 -20.08 -15.25
C PHE A 89 -22.53 -20.12 -15.31
N LEU A 90 -23.13 -20.33 -16.49
CA LEU A 90 -24.57 -20.48 -16.64
C LEU A 90 -24.94 -21.93 -16.32
N SER A 91 -25.70 -22.15 -15.25
CA SER A 91 -26.23 -23.48 -14.91
C SER A 91 -27.14 -23.96 -16.03
N LYS A 92 -26.82 -25.13 -16.61
CA LYS A 92 -27.71 -25.83 -17.56
C LYS A 92 -28.97 -26.23 -16.80
N LYS A 93 -30.10 -25.62 -17.15
CA LYS A 93 -31.41 -26.14 -16.79
C LYS A 93 -31.74 -27.36 -17.64
#